data_AF-A0A382LE66-F1
#
_entry.id   AF-A0A382LE66-F1
#
_cell.length_a   1.000
_cell.length_b   1.000
_cell.length_c   1.000
_cell.angle_alpha   90.00
_cell.angle_beta   90.00
_cell.angle_gamma   90.00
#
_symmetry.space_group_name_H-M   'P 1'
#
loop_
_entity.id
_entity.type
_entity.pdbx_description
1 polymer ?
#
loop_
_entity_poly.entity_id
_entity_poly.type
_entity_poly.pdbx_seq_one_letter_code
_entity_poly.pdbx_strand_id
1 'polypeptide(L)'
;PLIISGQAEESTDKYYKVNQIIPKLKKAEHYLIDEKAKTASLTDEGIAIMENLLNMENLYDPANIETLHCLNQAVKAHGLFKNEVDYVVKDGEVIIIDEFTGRMMAGRRYSDGLHQALEAKEGVKIENENQTLASITFQNYFRMYEKLAGMTGTADTEAEEFGSIYKLEVLVVPTNQPMIREDYPDVIYRTENEKFDAVIEEIKELYAMKRPVLVGTISIEKSELLSKKLKKSGIKHNVLNAKHHEKEAEIIAQAGQPEAVTIATNMAGRGTDIVLGEGIPELGGLHILGTERHESRRIDNQLRGRSGRQGDMGSSRFYLSLEDDLLRIFGSDKISPLMARLGMEDGQPIEHAMVSKAVANAQKKVEAHNFDIRKHLLEYDDVMNRQREVLYTLRREIINTDNA
;
A
#
# COMPACT_ATOMS: atom_id res chain seq x y z
N PRO A 1 1.79 9.17 -6.75
CA PRO A 1 1.85 10.03 -7.96
C PRO A 1 2.06 9.15 -9.19
N LEU A 2 1.61 9.58 -10.37
CA LEU A 2 2.03 9.01 -11.65
C LEU A 2 3.42 9.55 -11.97
N ILE A 3 4.35 8.66 -12.30
CA ILE A 3 5.74 8.98 -12.55
C ILE A 3 6.14 8.40 -13.91
N ILE A 4 6.78 9.23 -14.72
CA ILE A 4 7.53 8.78 -15.90
C ILE A 4 8.99 8.78 -15.50
N SER A 5 9.60 7.60 -15.48
CA SER A 5 11.02 7.43 -15.21
C SER A 5 11.78 7.22 -16.52
N GLY A 6 12.97 7.79 -16.61
CA GLY A 6 13.94 7.53 -17.66
C GLY A 6 15.26 7.08 -17.06
N GLN A 7 16.09 6.40 -17.85
CA GLN A 7 17.49 6.21 -17.46
C GLN A 7 18.16 7.58 -17.50
N ALA A 8 18.82 7.96 -16.40
CA ALA A 8 19.66 9.13 -16.41
C ALA A 8 20.83 8.89 -17.39
N GLU A 9 21.08 9.87 -18.27
CA GLU A 9 22.33 9.95 -19.05
C GLU A 9 23.47 10.57 -18.22
N GLU A 10 23.26 10.75 -16.91
CA GLU A 10 24.29 11.24 -16.01
C GLU A 10 25.44 10.25 -15.93
N SER A 11 26.65 10.76 -16.11
CA SER A 11 27.86 9.95 -15.96
C SER A 11 27.99 9.49 -14.49
N THR A 12 27.94 8.17 -14.29
CA THR A 12 28.25 7.50 -13.03
C THR A 12 29.69 7.76 -12.56
N ASP A 13 30.54 8.36 -13.40
CA ASP A 13 31.93 8.69 -13.08
C ASP A 13 32.03 9.64 -11.87
N LYS A 14 31.01 10.47 -11.64
CA LYS A 14 30.98 11.36 -10.46
C LYS A 14 30.98 10.57 -9.16
N TYR A 15 30.16 9.52 -9.06
CA TYR A 15 30.13 8.63 -7.90
C TYR A 15 31.48 7.92 -7.70
N TYR A 16 32.10 7.43 -8.79
CA TYR A 16 33.44 6.84 -8.70
C TYR A 16 34.50 7.84 -8.21
N LYS A 17 34.53 9.06 -8.75
CA LYS A 17 35.49 10.12 -8.36
C LYS A 17 35.30 10.52 -6.89
N VAL A 18 34.06 10.78 -6.48
CA VAL A 18 33.74 11.16 -5.10
C VAL A 18 34.12 10.03 -4.14
N ASN A 19 33.78 8.79 -4.46
CA ASN A 19 34.07 7.63 -3.62
C ASN A 19 35.58 7.41 -3.38
N GLN A 20 36.45 7.73 -4.34
CA GLN A 20 37.91 7.67 -4.14
C GLN A 20 38.43 8.66 -3.09
N ILE A 21 37.66 9.73 -2.82
CA ILE A 21 38.07 10.82 -1.95
C ILE A 21 37.54 10.61 -0.53
N ILE A 22 36.33 10.08 -0.37
CA ILE A 22 35.69 9.90 0.95
C ILE A 22 36.57 9.16 1.98
N PRO A 23 37.31 8.09 1.65
CA PRO A 23 38.19 7.41 2.63
C PRO A 23 39.32 8.29 3.20
N LYS A 24 39.62 9.44 2.58
CA LYS A 24 40.59 10.43 3.09
C LYS A 24 39.98 11.34 4.14
N LEU A 25 38.65 11.36 4.28
CA LEU A 25 37.95 12.13 5.30
C LEU A 25 37.92 11.38 6.62
N LYS A 26 38.03 12.12 7.72
CA LYS A 26 37.96 11.57 9.07
C LYS A 26 36.61 11.90 9.70
N LYS A 27 35.96 10.88 10.23
CA LYS A 27 34.72 11.02 11.01
C LYS A 27 34.96 11.94 12.21
N ALA A 28 34.01 12.82 12.50
CA ALA A 28 34.04 13.82 13.58
C ALA A 28 35.01 15.01 13.40
N GLU A 29 35.99 14.94 12.49
CA GLU A 29 36.80 16.11 12.09
C GLU A 29 36.21 16.74 10.82
N HIS A 30 36.03 15.95 9.76
CA HIS A 30 35.64 16.44 8.44
C HIS A 30 34.15 16.25 8.12
N TYR A 31 33.46 15.38 8.85
CA TYR A 31 32.01 15.19 8.70
C TYR A 31 31.37 14.67 9.98
N LEU A 32 30.12 15.09 10.17
CA LEU A 32 29.27 14.73 11.30
C LEU A 32 28.19 13.75 10.84
N ILE A 33 27.81 12.87 11.76
CA ILE A 33 26.77 11.87 11.54
C ILE A 33 25.75 11.98 12.66
N ASP A 34 24.48 12.09 12.31
CA ASP A 34 23.37 11.90 13.22
C ASP A 34 22.73 10.54 12.93
N GLU A 35 23.01 9.57 13.79
CA GLU A 35 22.47 8.20 13.66
C GLU A 35 20.96 8.15 13.91
N LYS A 36 20.40 9.07 14.72
CA LYS A 36 18.95 9.12 14.97
C LYS A 36 18.19 9.68 13.77
N ALA A 37 18.71 10.74 13.17
CA ALA A 37 18.13 11.34 11.98
C ALA A 37 18.51 10.61 10.68
N LYS A 38 19.49 9.68 10.73
CA LYS A 38 20.12 9.05 9.56
C LYS A 38 20.59 10.09 8.54
N THR A 39 21.20 11.15 9.02
CA THR A 39 21.77 12.22 8.21
C THR A 39 23.28 12.32 8.42
N ALA A 40 23.98 12.81 7.39
CA ALA A 40 25.39 13.13 7.46
C ALA A 40 25.63 14.49 6.81
N SER A 41 26.52 15.28 7.40
CA SER A 41 26.88 16.61 6.90
C SER A 41 28.38 16.84 7.00
N LEU A 42 28.95 17.56 6.04
CA LEU A 42 30.34 18.01 6.11
C LEU A 42 30.50 19.10 7.17
N THR A 43 31.68 19.18 7.78
CA THR A 43 32.12 20.33 8.57
C THR A 43 32.80 21.35 7.66
N ASP A 44 33.05 22.58 8.16
CA ASP A 44 33.79 23.60 7.42
C ASP A 44 35.19 23.12 6.98
N GLU A 45 35.87 22.37 7.85
CA GLU A 45 37.16 21.73 7.52
C GLU A 45 37.01 20.66 6.44
N GLY A 46 35.94 19.85 6.48
CA GLY A 46 35.63 18.87 5.45
C GLY A 46 35.34 19.51 4.10
N ILE A 47 34.60 20.62 4.08
CA ILE A 47 34.30 21.39 2.86
C ILE A 47 35.60 21.88 2.23
N ALA A 48 36.48 22.53 3.01
CA ALA A 48 37.75 23.04 2.51
C ALA A 48 38.67 21.93 1.96
N ILE A 49 38.71 20.77 2.60
CA ILE A 49 39.48 19.61 2.08
C ILE A 49 38.88 19.11 0.77
N MET A 50 37.56 19.02 0.67
CA MET A 50 36.89 18.55 -0.54
C MET A 50 37.06 19.51 -1.71
N GLU A 51 36.98 20.82 -1.47
CA GLU A 51 37.26 21.87 -2.47
C GLU A 51 38.68 21.73 -3.03
N ASN A 52 39.68 21.53 -2.17
CA ASN A 52 41.06 21.30 -2.60
C ASN A 52 41.23 19.99 -3.37
N LEU A 53 40.63 18.89 -2.90
CA LEU A 53 40.78 17.56 -3.54
C LEU A 53 40.04 17.45 -4.88
N LEU A 54 38.96 18.21 -5.05
CA LEU A 54 38.20 18.30 -6.29
C LEU A 54 38.64 19.46 -7.19
N ASN A 55 39.60 20.29 -6.73
CA ASN A 55 40.09 21.48 -7.41
C ASN A 55 38.95 22.46 -7.79
N MET A 56 38.13 22.80 -6.80
CA MET A 56 36.98 23.72 -6.92
C MET A 56 37.13 24.89 -5.95
N GLU A 57 36.75 26.09 -6.38
CA GLU A 57 36.81 27.29 -5.50
C GLU A 57 35.68 27.32 -4.47
N ASN A 58 34.49 26.84 -4.83
CA ASN A 58 33.33 26.81 -3.95
C ASN A 58 32.43 25.61 -4.25
N LEU A 59 32.25 24.72 -3.28
CA LEU A 59 31.41 23.53 -3.41
C LEU A 59 29.91 23.85 -3.53
N TYR A 60 29.47 25.00 -3.02
CA TYR A 60 28.06 25.43 -3.02
C TYR A 60 27.67 26.29 -4.22
N ASP A 61 28.57 26.50 -5.17
CA ASP A 61 28.23 27.15 -6.44
C ASP A 61 27.13 26.35 -7.17
N PRO A 62 26.10 26.99 -7.75
CA PRO A 62 25.10 26.33 -8.59
C PRO A 62 25.67 25.37 -9.64
N ALA A 63 26.86 25.64 -10.18
CA ALA A 63 27.53 24.75 -11.13
C ALA A 63 27.95 23.39 -10.52
N ASN A 64 28.10 23.31 -9.20
CA ASN A 64 28.62 22.16 -8.46
C ASN A 64 27.54 21.37 -7.69
N ILE A 65 26.26 21.73 -7.82
CA ILE A 65 25.14 21.14 -7.07
C ILE A 65 25.13 19.61 -7.16
N GLU A 66 25.32 19.04 -8.36
CA GLU A 66 25.32 17.59 -8.56
C GLU A 66 26.51 16.91 -7.85
N THR A 67 27.69 17.53 -7.88
CA THR A 67 28.88 17.00 -7.20
C THR A 67 28.70 17.07 -5.69
N LEU A 68 28.17 18.18 -5.17
CA LEU A 68 27.82 18.34 -3.75
C LEU A 68 26.78 17.29 -3.32
N HIS A 69 25.78 17.03 -4.16
CA HIS A 69 24.78 15.99 -3.91
C HIS A 69 25.42 14.59 -3.81
N CYS A 70 26.20 14.19 -4.83
CA CYS A 70 26.92 12.91 -4.84
C CYS A 70 27.83 12.75 -3.60
N LEU A 71 28.47 13.85 -3.19
CA LEU A 71 29.34 13.90 -2.02
C LEU A 71 28.57 13.66 -0.73
N ASN A 72 27.45 14.34 -0.53
CA ASN A 72 26.59 14.13 0.63
C ASN A 72 26.11 12.68 0.71
N GLN A 73 25.69 12.09 -0.43
CA GLN A 73 25.29 10.67 -0.47
C GLN A 73 26.45 9.72 -0.19
N ALA A 74 27.66 10.02 -0.67
CA ALA A 74 28.84 9.20 -0.40
C ALA A 74 29.26 9.26 1.07
N VAL A 75 29.26 10.45 1.69
CA VAL A 75 29.50 10.60 3.14
C VAL A 75 28.46 9.83 3.94
N LYS A 76 27.18 9.90 3.54
CA LYS A 76 26.08 9.14 4.16
C LYS A 76 26.29 7.63 4.01
N ALA A 77 26.60 7.14 2.82
CA ALA A 77 26.85 5.74 2.51
C ALA A 77 28.04 5.17 3.31
N HIS A 78 29.14 5.92 3.43
CA HIS A 78 30.32 5.51 4.21
C HIS A 78 30.09 5.60 5.72
N GLY A 79 29.41 6.65 6.16
CA GLY A 79 29.25 6.96 7.57
C GLY A 79 28.16 6.17 8.30
N LEU A 80 27.02 5.94 7.65
CA LEU A 80 25.81 5.39 8.28
C LEU A 80 25.53 3.94 7.89
N PHE A 81 25.74 3.58 6.62
CA PHE A 81 25.30 2.28 6.07
C PHE A 81 26.41 1.24 6.09
N LYS A 82 26.13 0.06 6.63
CA LYS A 82 27.08 -1.04 6.78
C LYS A 82 26.61 -2.29 6.04
N ASN A 83 27.56 -2.92 5.35
CA ASN A 83 27.37 -4.24 4.75
C ASN A 83 27.08 -5.27 5.85
N GLU A 84 26.19 -6.21 5.55
CA GLU A 84 25.60 -7.23 6.45
C GLU A 84 24.70 -6.69 7.58
N VAL A 85 24.40 -5.38 7.59
CA VAL A 85 23.49 -4.76 8.56
C VAL A 85 22.33 -4.08 7.83
N ASP A 86 22.64 -3.08 7.01
CA ASP A 86 21.64 -2.28 6.30
C ASP A 86 21.39 -2.82 4.88
N TYR A 87 22.40 -3.43 4.29
CA TYR A 87 22.38 -4.06 2.98
C TYR A 87 23.38 -5.21 2.92
N VAL A 88 23.31 -6.03 1.87
CA VAL A 88 24.29 -7.07 1.57
C VAL A 88 24.74 -6.96 0.12
N VAL A 89 26.02 -7.24 -0.15
CA VAL A 89 26.54 -7.37 -1.52
C VAL A 89 26.45 -8.83 -1.94
N LYS A 90 25.67 -9.12 -2.98
CA LYS A 90 25.50 -10.47 -3.50
C LYS A 90 25.44 -10.45 -5.02
N ASP A 91 26.14 -11.38 -5.66
CA ASP A 91 26.20 -11.52 -7.12
C ASP A 91 26.62 -10.22 -7.85
N GLY A 92 27.40 -9.37 -7.16
CA GLY A 92 27.84 -8.07 -7.68
C GLY A 92 26.81 -6.95 -7.57
N GLU A 93 25.72 -7.14 -6.81
CA GLU A 93 24.66 -6.15 -6.59
C GLU A 93 24.50 -5.82 -5.10
N VAL A 94 24.09 -4.58 -4.80
CA VAL A 94 23.71 -4.14 -3.45
C VAL A 94 22.24 -4.47 -3.21
N ILE A 95 21.95 -5.30 -2.21
CA ILE A 95 20.58 -5.73 -1.86
C ILE A 95 20.22 -5.18 -0.48
N ILE A 96 19.12 -4.45 -0.38
CA ILE A 96 18.64 -3.85 0.88
C ILE A 96 18.18 -4.94 1.85
N ILE A 97 18.52 -4.79 3.13
CA ILE A 97 17.98 -5.60 4.22
C ILE A 97 16.87 -4.79 4.89
N ASP A 98 15.68 -5.39 5.02
CA ASP A 98 14.56 -4.78 5.73
C ASP A 98 14.86 -4.74 7.25
N GLU A 99 14.81 -3.54 7.83
CA GLU A 99 15.21 -3.30 9.24
C GLU A 99 14.34 -4.04 10.27
N PHE A 100 13.11 -4.40 9.92
CA PHE A 100 12.17 -5.04 10.84
C PHE A 100 12.16 -6.56 10.70
N THR A 101 12.30 -7.05 9.47
CA THR A 101 12.14 -8.48 9.14
C THR A 101 13.46 -9.18 8.83
N GLY A 102 14.54 -8.43 8.60
CA GLY A 102 15.84 -8.97 8.18
C GLY A 102 15.82 -9.60 6.78
N ARG A 103 14.73 -9.44 6.02
CA ARG A 103 14.58 -10.03 4.69
C ARG A 103 15.34 -9.19 3.65
N MET A 104 15.99 -9.90 2.72
CA MET A 104 16.61 -9.28 1.54
C MET A 104 15.52 -8.80 0.57
N MET A 105 15.56 -7.52 0.20
CA MET A 105 14.60 -6.89 -0.71
C MET A 105 15.19 -6.72 -2.11
N ALA A 106 15.27 -7.83 -2.85
CA ALA A 106 15.74 -7.83 -4.24
C ALA A 106 14.85 -6.94 -5.14
N GLY A 107 15.49 -6.15 -6.01
CA GLY A 107 14.83 -5.22 -6.92
C GLY A 107 14.40 -3.88 -6.32
N ARG A 108 14.62 -3.65 -5.01
CA ARG A 108 14.45 -2.32 -4.40
C ARG A 108 15.79 -1.61 -4.31
N ARG A 109 15.79 -0.32 -4.63
CA ARG A 109 16.96 0.57 -4.53
C ARG A 109 16.66 1.69 -3.53
N TYR A 110 17.71 2.20 -2.88
CA TYR A 110 17.60 3.43 -2.10
C TYR A 110 17.40 4.62 -3.05
N SER A 111 16.61 5.60 -2.64
CA SER A 111 16.33 6.81 -3.42
C SER A 111 17.47 7.83 -3.34
N ASP A 112 17.40 8.86 -4.18
CA ASP A 112 18.20 10.09 -4.06
C ASP A 112 19.71 9.83 -4.18
N GLY A 113 20.11 9.02 -5.17
CA GLY A 113 21.52 8.68 -5.41
C GLY A 113 22.23 7.81 -4.36
N LEU A 114 21.59 7.50 -3.22
CA LEU A 114 22.22 6.75 -2.12
C LEU A 114 22.61 5.33 -2.53
N HIS A 115 21.81 4.67 -3.38
CA HIS A 115 22.11 3.32 -3.81
C HIS A 115 23.36 3.27 -4.69
N GLN A 116 23.53 4.25 -5.58
CA GLN A 116 24.71 4.42 -6.42
C GLN A 116 25.95 4.72 -5.58
N ALA A 117 25.81 5.54 -4.52
CA ALA A 117 26.89 5.78 -3.58
C ALA A 117 27.33 4.50 -2.83
N LEU A 118 26.39 3.61 -2.50
CA LEU A 118 26.70 2.29 -1.93
C LEU A 118 27.34 1.34 -2.93
N GLU A 119 26.83 1.31 -4.17
CA GLU A 119 27.44 0.55 -5.27
C GLU A 119 28.89 0.99 -5.50
N ALA A 120 29.15 2.30 -5.48
CA ALA A 120 30.48 2.87 -5.56
C ALA A 120 31.37 2.47 -4.37
N LYS A 121 30.83 2.59 -3.14
CA LYS A 121 31.52 2.23 -1.89
C LYS A 121 32.03 0.79 -1.90
N GLU A 122 31.19 -0.14 -2.32
CA GLU A 122 31.49 -1.57 -2.32
C GLU A 122 32.23 -2.03 -3.59
N GLY A 123 32.52 -1.10 -4.52
CA GLY A 123 33.28 -1.38 -5.74
C GLY A 123 32.53 -2.24 -6.75
N VAL A 124 31.20 -2.28 -6.68
CA VAL A 124 30.37 -2.97 -7.67
C VAL A 124 30.06 -2.06 -8.85
N LYS A 125 29.45 -2.62 -9.90
CA LYS A 125 29.02 -1.84 -11.06
C LYS A 125 27.91 -0.88 -10.61
N ILE A 126 28.12 0.41 -10.81
CA ILE A 126 27.09 1.43 -10.54
C ILE A 126 26.08 1.34 -11.67
N GLU A 127 24.83 1.07 -11.32
CA GLU A 127 23.72 1.11 -12.29
C GLU A 127 23.18 2.52 -12.37
N ASN A 128 22.82 2.95 -13.59
CA ASN A 128 22.30 4.29 -13.83
C ASN A 128 21.05 4.54 -12.98
N GLU A 129 20.95 5.75 -12.43
CA GLU A 129 19.74 6.16 -11.72
C GLU A 129 18.56 6.23 -12.68
N ASN A 130 17.40 5.78 -12.21
CA ASN A 130 16.16 6.10 -12.88
C ASN A 130 15.73 7.48 -12.41
N GLN A 131 15.90 8.48 -13.28
CA GLN A 131 15.45 9.84 -13.00
C GLN A 131 13.94 9.95 -13.23
N THR A 132 13.26 10.71 -12.36
CA THR A 132 11.87 11.09 -12.60
C THR A 132 11.82 12.24 -13.61
N LEU A 133 11.40 11.95 -14.84
CA LEU A 133 11.28 12.92 -15.93
C LEU A 133 10.00 13.75 -15.84
N ALA A 134 8.91 13.13 -15.38
CA ALA A 134 7.65 13.80 -15.15
C ALA A 134 6.87 13.16 -14.00
N SER A 135 6.14 13.98 -13.26
CA SER A 135 5.27 13.53 -12.17
C SER A 135 3.99 14.35 -12.12
N ILE A 136 2.88 13.69 -11.81
CA ILE A 136 1.60 14.34 -11.49
C ILE A 136 0.78 13.43 -10.57
N THR A 137 0.04 13.98 -9.62
CA THR A 137 -0.92 13.17 -8.83
C THR A 137 -2.22 12.96 -9.60
N PHE A 138 -2.97 11.90 -9.26
CA PHE A 138 -4.29 11.68 -9.85
C PHE A 138 -5.25 12.82 -9.52
N GLN A 139 -5.15 13.37 -8.31
CA GLN A 139 -5.92 14.52 -7.86
C GLN A 139 -5.74 15.69 -8.83
N ASN A 140 -4.48 16.09 -9.07
CA ASN A 140 -4.17 17.21 -9.95
C ASN A 140 -4.41 16.89 -11.43
N TYR A 141 -4.21 15.65 -11.86
CA TYR A 141 -4.57 15.22 -13.21
C TYR A 141 -6.07 15.35 -13.50
N PHE A 142 -6.94 14.81 -12.63
CA PHE A 142 -8.38 14.84 -12.84
C PHE A 142 -8.98 16.26 -12.68
N ARG A 143 -8.36 17.11 -11.86
CA ARG A 143 -8.73 18.54 -11.73
C ARG A 143 -8.52 19.34 -13.03
N MET A 144 -7.75 18.84 -13.99
CA MET A 144 -7.54 19.51 -15.28
C MET A 144 -8.74 19.38 -16.23
N TYR A 145 -9.68 18.45 -15.96
CA TYR A 145 -10.86 18.27 -16.81
C TYR A 145 -11.88 19.38 -16.54
N GLU A 146 -12.44 19.97 -17.61
CA GLU A 146 -13.51 20.97 -17.51
C GLU A 146 -14.74 20.43 -16.77
N LYS A 147 -15.06 19.16 -17.00
CA LYS A 147 -16.14 18.44 -16.33
C LYS A 147 -15.65 17.10 -15.83
N LEU A 148 -15.85 16.86 -14.54
CA LEU A 148 -15.50 15.61 -13.87
C LEU A 148 -16.75 14.97 -13.27
N ALA A 149 -16.88 13.66 -13.41
CA ALA A 149 -17.93 12.86 -12.78
C ALA A 149 -17.37 11.46 -12.48
N GLY A 150 -17.97 10.77 -11.51
CA GLY A 150 -17.57 9.41 -11.14
C GLY A 150 -18.76 8.61 -10.62
N MET A 151 -18.66 7.28 -10.70
CA MET A 151 -19.66 6.37 -10.18
C MET A 151 -18.98 5.24 -9.39
N THR A 152 -19.56 4.88 -8.25
CA THR A 152 -19.09 3.78 -7.40
C THR A 152 -20.19 3.38 -6.42
N GLY A 153 -20.17 2.14 -5.95
CA GLY A 153 -21.11 1.65 -4.93
C GLY A 153 -20.80 2.11 -3.50
N THR A 154 -19.63 2.72 -3.26
CA THR A 154 -19.14 3.02 -1.90
C THR A 154 -18.49 4.42 -1.83
N ALA A 155 -19.23 5.48 -2.15
CA ALA A 155 -18.74 6.86 -2.08
C ALA A 155 -19.19 7.62 -0.82
N ASP A 156 -20.36 7.27 -0.26
CA ASP A 156 -21.03 8.06 0.78
C ASP A 156 -20.18 8.32 2.02
N THR A 157 -19.39 7.31 2.46
CA THR A 157 -18.49 7.45 3.62
C THR A 157 -17.38 8.47 3.41
N GLU A 158 -17.01 8.73 2.15
CA GLU A 158 -15.90 9.63 1.76
C GLU A 158 -16.43 10.90 1.05
N ALA A 159 -17.70 11.24 1.23
CA ALA A 159 -18.33 12.38 0.54
C ALA A 159 -17.60 13.70 0.81
N GLU A 160 -17.09 13.88 2.03
CA GLU A 160 -16.28 15.05 2.41
C GLU A 160 -14.97 15.12 1.62
N GLU A 161 -14.32 13.98 1.38
CA GLU A 161 -13.10 13.92 0.58
C GLU A 161 -13.37 14.28 -0.90
N PHE A 162 -14.44 13.74 -1.49
CA PHE A 162 -14.84 14.10 -2.85
C PHE A 162 -15.18 15.59 -2.98
N GLY A 163 -15.91 16.14 -2.01
CA GLY A 163 -16.28 17.55 -1.98
C GLY A 163 -15.09 18.49 -1.77
N SER A 164 -14.15 18.13 -0.90
CA SER A 164 -12.98 18.97 -0.61
C SER A 164 -11.96 18.95 -1.75
N ILE A 165 -11.62 17.76 -2.27
CA ILE A 165 -10.55 17.57 -3.26
C ILE A 165 -11.05 17.87 -4.69
N TYR A 166 -12.19 17.32 -5.08
CA TYR A 166 -12.68 17.36 -6.47
C TYR A 166 -13.87 18.30 -6.69
N LYS A 167 -14.41 18.90 -5.62
CA LYS A 167 -15.64 19.70 -5.66
C LYS A 167 -16.83 18.91 -6.21
N LEU A 168 -16.86 17.61 -5.93
CA LEU A 168 -17.92 16.70 -6.34
C LEU A 168 -18.83 16.38 -5.16
N GLU A 169 -20.13 16.54 -5.37
CA GLU A 169 -21.15 16.04 -4.45
C GLU A 169 -21.38 14.54 -4.67
N VAL A 170 -21.62 13.80 -3.58
CA VAL A 170 -21.99 12.39 -3.64
C VAL A 170 -23.50 12.26 -3.55
N LEU A 171 -24.10 11.70 -4.60
CA LEU A 171 -25.53 11.40 -4.64
C LEU A 171 -25.74 9.88 -4.54
N VAL A 172 -26.43 9.44 -3.49
CA VAL A 172 -26.79 8.03 -3.30
C VAL A 172 -28.01 7.71 -4.16
N VAL A 173 -27.80 6.96 -5.25
CA VAL A 173 -28.88 6.47 -6.11
C VAL A 173 -29.53 5.24 -5.46
N PRO A 174 -30.88 5.20 -5.33
CA PRO A 174 -31.57 4.02 -4.79
C PRO A 174 -31.29 2.75 -5.60
N THR A 175 -31.34 1.60 -4.94
CA THR A 175 -31.19 0.30 -5.62
C THR A 175 -32.43 -0.01 -6.47
N ASN A 176 -32.23 -0.73 -7.58
CA ASN A 176 -33.32 -1.13 -8.48
C ASN A 176 -34.32 -2.09 -7.79
N GLN A 177 -33.80 -2.97 -6.94
CA GLN A 177 -34.57 -3.91 -6.13
C GLN A 177 -34.24 -3.70 -4.64
N PRO A 178 -35.14 -4.06 -3.72
CA PRO A 178 -34.87 -4.02 -2.29
C PRO A 178 -33.62 -4.85 -1.94
N MET A 179 -32.73 -4.28 -1.13
CA MET A 179 -31.54 -4.99 -0.65
C MET A 179 -31.92 -5.88 0.53
N ILE A 180 -31.86 -7.20 0.33
CA ILE A 180 -32.29 -8.22 1.33
C ILE A 180 -31.13 -9.04 1.89
N ARG A 181 -29.88 -8.71 1.55
CA ARG A 181 -28.69 -9.43 2.05
C ARG A 181 -28.62 -9.32 3.57
N GLU A 182 -28.37 -10.45 4.22
CA GLU A 182 -28.16 -10.49 5.66
C GLU A 182 -26.70 -10.15 6.00
N ASP A 183 -26.48 -9.03 6.69
CA ASP A 183 -25.15 -8.63 7.16
C ASP A 183 -25.00 -9.00 8.64
N TYR A 184 -24.33 -10.12 8.93
CA TYR A 184 -24.10 -10.59 10.29
C TYR A 184 -23.17 -9.65 11.07
N PRO A 185 -23.28 -9.62 12.41
CA PRO A 185 -22.30 -8.98 13.26
C PRO A 185 -20.89 -9.54 13.05
N ASP A 186 -19.92 -8.71 13.35
CA ASP A 186 -18.52 -9.10 13.35
C ASP A 186 -18.22 -10.10 14.47
N VAL A 187 -17.41 -11.10 14.16
CA VAL A 187 -16.99 -12.17 15.05
C VAL A 187 -15.54 -11.93 15.46
N ILE A 188 -15.28 -11.72 16.76
CA ILE A 188 -13.93 -11.42 17.26
C ILE A 188 -13.36 -12.57 18.07
N TYR A 189 -12.17 -13.02 17.68
CA TYR A 189 -11.37 -14.03 18.35
C TYR A 189 -10.19 -13.41 19.10
N ARG A 190 -9.62 -14.17 20.04
CA ARG A 190 -8.46 -13.73 20.79
C ARG A 190 -7.20 -13.77 19.93
N THR A 191 -7.00 -14.85 19.19
CA THR A 191 -5.80 -15.07 18.35
C THR A 191 -6.15 -15.19 16.86
N GLU A 192 -5.16 -14.91 16.01
CA GLU A 192 -5.29 -15.07 14.56
C GLU A 192 -5.50 -16.55 14.18
N ASN A 193 -4.91 -17.49 14.92
CA ASN A 193 -5.09 -18.92 14.66
C ASN A 193 -6.54 -19.37 14.89
N GLU A 194 -7.15 -19.02 16.02
CA GLU A 194 -8.55 -19.33 16.31
C GLU A 194 -9.49 -18.73 15.26
N LYS A 195 -9.22 -17.47 14.86
CA LYS A 195 -9.94 -16.80 13.77
C LYS A 195 -9.89 -17.63 12.48
N PHE A 196 -8.70 -18.02 12.02
CA PHE A 196 -8.57 -18.80 10.79
C PHE A 196 -9.20 -20.18 10.89
N ASP A 197 -9.11 -20.84 12.03
CA ASP A 197 -9.73 -22.15 12.23
C ASP A 197 -11.26 -22.04 12.17
N ALA A 198 -11.85 -21.02 12.79
CA ALA A 198 -13.29 -20.75 12.68
C ALA A 198 -13.74 -20.42 11.25
N VAL A 199 -12.97 -19.59 10.54
CA VAL A 199 -13.22 -19.30 9.11
C VAL A 199 -13.27 -20.59 8.28
N ILE A 200 -12.38 -21.54 8.54
CA ILE A 200 -12.34 -22.80 7.82
C ILE A 200 -13.53 -23.69 8.16
N GLU A 201 -13.93 -23.76 9.42
CA GLU A 201 -15.12 -24.52 9.83
C GLU A 201 -16.39 -23.96 9.17
N GLU A 202 -16.59 -22.64 9.13
CA GLU A 202 -17.72 -22.05 8.40
C GLU A 202 -17.67 -22.37 6.91
N ILE A 203 -16.49 -22.27 6.26
CA ILE A 203 -16.35 -22.65 4.85
C ILE A 203 -16.68 -24.13 4.64
N LYS A 204 -16.28 -25.03 5.56
CA LYS A 204 -16.61 -26.47 5.48
C LYS A 204 -18.11 -26.70 5.55
N GLU A 205 -18.81 -26.05 6.48
CA GLU A 205 -20.26 -26.16 6.63
C GLU A 205 -20.99 -25.69 5.37
N LEU A 206 -20.62 -24.51 4.85
CA LEU A 206 -21.22 -23.95 3.64
C LEU A 206 -20.92 -24.81 2.40
N TYR A 207 -19.68 -25.30 2.29
CA TYR A 207 -19.26 -26.20 1.22
C TYR A 207 -20.03 -27.51 1.23
N ALA A 208 -20.24 -28.12 2.41
CA ALA A 208 -21.04 -29.33 2.56
C ALA A 208 -22.51 -29.14 2.14
N MET A 209 -23.05 -27.93 2.35
CA MET A 209 -24.39 -27.54 1.87
C MET A 209 -24.40 -27.06 0.41
N LYS A 210 -23.25 -27.07 -0.28
CA LYS A 210 -23.06 -26.59 -1.66
C LYS A 210 -23.29 -25.09 -1.86
N ARG A 211 -23.31 -24.31 -0.78
CA ARG A 211 -23.49 -22.86 -0.85
C ARG A 211 -22.16 -22.19 -1.23
N PRO A 212 -22.15 -21.29 -2.24
CA PRO A 212 -20.93 -20.62 -2.67
C PRO A 212 -20.40 -19.63 -1.63
N VAL A 213 -19.08 -19.55 -1.53
CA VAL A 213 -18.36 -18.67 -0.60
C VAL A 213 -17.31 -17.85 -1.33
N LEU A 214 -17.36 -16.54 -1.14
CA LEU A 214 -16.30 -15.62 -1.56
C LEU A 214 -15.59 -15.07 -0.32
N VAL A 215 -14.33 -15.46 -0.17
CA VAL A 215 -13.47 -15.07 0.96
C VAL A 215 -12.59 -13.89 0.56
N GLY A 216 -12.70 -12.78 1.26
CA GLY A 216 -11.83 -11.62 1.08
C GLY A 216 -10.70 -11.60 2.11
N THR A 217 -9.46 -11.42 1.64
CA THR A 217 -8.27 -11.25 2.49
C THR A 217 -7.52 -9.97 2.12
N ILE A 218 -6.72 -9.46 3.05
CA ILE A 218 -5.96 -8.20 2.85
C ILE A 218 -4.57 -8.41 2.23
N SER A 219 -4.05 -9.64 2.23
CA SER A 219 -2.69 -9.92 1.77
C SER A 219 -2.57 -11.29 1.09
N ILE A 220 -1.61 -11.39 0.17
CA ILE A 220 -1.31 -12.65 -0.55
C ILE A 220 -0.86 -13.72 0.46
N GLU A 221 -0.09 -13.35 1.48
CA GLU A 221 0.35 -14.26 2.52
C GLU A 221 -0.84 -14.93 3.26
N LYS A 222 -1.85 -14.14 3.64
CA LYS A 222 -3.08 -14.63 4.28
C LYS A 222 -3.90 -15.49 3.32
N SER A 223 -3.99 -15.10 2.04
CA SER A 223 -4.62 -15.93 0.99
C SER A 223 -3.95 -17.31 0.84
N GLU A 224 -2.62 -17.35 0.79
CA GLU A 224 -1.85 -18.59 0.66
C GLU A 224 -1.94 -19.47 1.92
N LEU A 225 -1.93 -18.85 3.11
CA LEU A 225 -2.14 -19.56 4.37
C LEU A 225 -3.51 -20.25 4.41
N LEU A 226 -4.58 -19.50 4.08
CA LEU A 226 -5.94 -20.04 4.02
C LEU A 226 -6.05 -21.15 2.96
N SER A 227 -5.47 -20.93 1.77
CA SER A 227 -5.44 -21.94 0.70
C SER A 227 -4.80 -23.24 1.16
N LYS A 228 -3.65 -23.18 1.85
CA LYS A 228 -2.98 -24.37 2.40
C LYS A 228 -3.86 -25.13 3.39
N LYS A 229 -4.56 -24.41 4.28
CA LYS A 229 -5.45 -25.04 5.27
C LYS A 229 -6.72 -25.65 4.61
N LEU A 230 -7.29 -24.99 3.61
CA LEU A 230 -8.42 -25.53 2.84
C LEU A 230 -8.04 -26.77 2.02
N LYS A 231 -6.83 -26.79 1.42
CA LYS A 231 -6.29 -27.99 0.74
C LYS A 231 -6.16 -29.18 1.69
N LYS A 232 -5.66 -28.95 2.92
CA LYS A 232 -5.59 -29.99 3.96
C LYS A 232 -6.97 -30.53 4.36
N SER A 233 -8.00 -29.69 4.26
CA SER A 233 -9.39 -30.04 4.55
C SER A 233 -10.14 -30.66 3.36
N GLY A 234 -9.46 -30.87 2.22
CA GLY A 234 -10.07 -31.48 1.02
C GLY A 234 -11.01 -30.55 0.23
N ILE A 235 -11.05 -29.25 0.53
CA ILE A 235 -11.94 -28.29 -0.12
C ILE A 235 -11.28 -27.75 -1.39
N LYS A 236 -11.93 -27.97 -2.53
CA LYS A 236 -11.52 -27.36 -3.81
C LYS A 236 -11.85 -25.88 -3.79
N HIS A 237 -10.89 -25.05 -4.17
CA HIS A 237 -11.05 -23.60 -4.17
C HIS A 237 -10.12 -22.93 -5.19
N ASN A 238 -10.45 -21.68 -5.53
CA ASN A 238 -9.64 -20.81 -6.36
C ASN A 238 -9.00 -19.68 -5.53
N VAL A 239 -7.85 -19.19 -5.96
CA VAL A 239 -7.13 -18.07 -5.31
C VAL A 239 -6.84 -17.00 -6.36
N LEU A 240 -7.22 -15.76 -6.05
CA LEU A 240 -7.07 -14.60 -6.93
C LEU A 240 -6.19 -13.55 -6.26
N ASN A 241 -5.04 -13.28 -6.89
CA ASN A 241 -3.98 -12.44 -6.32
C ASN A 241 -3.77 -11.13 -7.08
N ALA A 242 -4.74 -10.70 -7.90
CA ALA A 242 -4.69 -9.47 -8.72
C ALA A 242 -3.52 -9.41 -9.72
N LYS A 243 -3.06 -10.57 -10.22
CA LYS A 243 -1.94 -10.66 -11.19
C LYS A 243 -2.42 -10.84 -12.63
N HIS A 244 -3.55 -11.50 -12.84
CA HIS A 244 -4.03 -11.87 -14.18
C HIS A 244 -5.52 -11.54 -14.33
N HIS A 245 -5.82 -10.27 -14.61
CA HIS A 245 -7.20 -9.76 -14.57
C HIS A 245 -8.20 -10.52 -15.44
N GLU A 246 -7.82 -10.93 -16.66
CA GLU A 246 -8.71 -11.65 -17.58
C GLU A 246 -9.11 -13.04 -17.04
N LYS A 247 -8.12 -13.85 -16.65
CA LYS A 247 -8.37 -15.17 -16.03
C LYS A 247 -9.10 -15.05 -14.70
N GLU A 248 -8.78 -14.02 -13.91
CA GLU A 248 -9.47 -13.79 -12.64
C GLU A 248 -10.94 -13.43 -12.84
N ALA A 249 -11.28 -12.70 -13.90
CA ALA A 249 -12.67 -12.40 -14.26
C ALA A 249 -13.44 -13.68 -14.60
N GLU A 250 -12.86 -14.58 -15.40
CA GLU A 250 -13.49 -15.87 -15.73
C GLU A 250 -13.77 -16.71 -14.48
N ILE A 251 -12.82 -16.76 -13.55
CA ILE A 251 -12.98 -17.50 -12.29
C ILE A 251 -14.05 -16.86 -11.41
N ILE A 252 -14.02 -15.52 -11.26
CA ILE A 252 -15.01 -14.79 -10.45
C ILE A 252 -16.42 -14.96 -10.99
N ALA A 253 -16.62 -14.97 -12.31
CA ALA A 253 -17.94 -15.14 -12.90
C ALA A 253 -18.59 -16.48 -12.48
N GLN A 254 -17.77 -17.49 -12.15
CA GLN A 254 -18.20 -18.80 -11.66
C GLN A 254 -18.28 -18.88 -10.12
N ALA A 255 -17.96 -17.81 -9.39
CA ALA A 255 -17.94 -17.83 -7.93
C ALA A 255 -19.32 -17.97 -7.27
N GLY A 256 -20.40 -17.78 -8.04
CA GLY A 256 -21.79 -17.95 -7.59
C GLY A 256 -22.37 -19.35 -7.84
N GLN A 257 -21.57 -20.30 -8.34
CA GLN A 257 -22.02 -21.66 -8.65
C GLN A 257 -21.98 -22.59 -7.43
N PRO A 258 -22.74 -23.71 -7.42
CA PRO A 258 -22.68 -24.70 -6.34
C PRO A 258 -21.27 -25.17 -6.01
N GLU A 259 -20.98 -25.29 -4.71
CA GLU A 259 -19.67 -25.69 -4.18
C GLU A 259 -18.50 -24.75 -4.55
N ALA A 260 -18.76 -23.56 -5.11
CA ALA A 260 -17.71 -22.61 -5.43
C ALA A 260 -17.11 -21.97 -4.17
N VAL A 261 -15.80 -22.15 -3.97
CA VAL A 261 -15.03 -21.44 -2.93
C VAL A 261 -13.96 -20.62 -3.62
N THR A 262 -14.01 -19.31 -3.44
CA THR A 262 -13.05 -18.39 -4.07
C THR A 262 -12.42 -17.48 -3.03
N ILE A 263 -11.09 -17.44 -3.00
CA ILE A 263 -10.31 -16.54 -2.15
C ILE A 263 -9.83 -15.37 -3.01
N ALA A 264 -10.16 -14.14 -2.62
CA ALA A 264 -9.77 -12.93 -3.31
C ALA A 264 -8.91 -12.03 -2.41
N THR A 265 -7.66 -11.80 -2.79
CA THR A 265 -6.80 -10.82 -2.14
C THR A 265 -7.17 -9.41 -2.60
N ASN A 266 -7.38 -8.46 -1.67
CA ASN A 266 -7.56 -7.03 -1.96
C ASN A 266 -8.54 -6.74 -3.12
N MET A 267 -9.73 -7.34 -3.08
CA MET A 267 -10.76 -7.16 -4.12
C MET A 267 -10.37 -7.68 -5.51
N ALA A 268 -9.53 -8.73 -5.61
CA ALA A 268 -9.23 -9.38 -6.88
C ALA A 268 -10.51 -9.77 -7.67
N GLY A 269 -10.44 -9.59 -8.99
CA GLY A 269 -11.59 -9.71 -9.90
C GLY A 269 -12.71 -8.68 -9.67
N ARG A 270 -12.37 -7.48 -9.19
CA ARG A 270 -13.28 -6.32 -9.12
C ARG A 270 -13.85 -6.00 -10.50
N GLY A 271 -15.12 -5.59 -10.53
CA GLY A 271 -15.81 -5.18 -11.76
C GLY A 271 -16.47 -6.34 -12.52
N THR A 272 -16.16 -7.59 -12.18
CA THR A 272 -16.87 -8.75 -12.73
C THR A 272 -18.05 -9.13 -11.82
N ASP A 273 -19.20 -9.30 -12.45
CA ASP A 273 -20.45 -9.67 -11.79
C ASP A 273 -20.44 -11.15 -11.37
N ILE A 274 -21.11 -11.45 -10.26
CA ILE A 274 -21.24 -12.83 -9.75
C ILE A 274 -22.71 -13.18 -9.78
N VAL A 275 -23.10 -14.00 -10.76
CA VAL A 275 -24.48 -14.47 -10.92
C VAL A 275 -24.64 -15.75 -10.12
N LEU A 276 -25.75 -15.85 -9.36
CA LEU A 276 -26.08 -17.04 -8.61
C LEU A 276 -26.48 -18.19 -9.54
N GLY A 277 -25.92 -19.38 -9.32
CA GLY A 277 -26.31 -20.59 -10.02
C GLY A 277 -27.70 -21.09 -9.64
N GLU A 278 -28.19 -22.10 -10.37
CA GLU A 278 -29.47 -22.74 -10.07
C GLU A 278 -29.47 -23.38 -8.66
N GLY A 279 -30.54 -23.18 -7.89
CA GLY A 279 -30.67 -23.71 -6.53
C GLY A 279 -29.91 -22.94 -5.45
N ILE A 280 -29.08 -21.95 -5.82
CA ILE A 280 -28.26 -21.17 -4.88
C ILE A 280 -29.07 -20.16 -4.06
N PRO A 281 -30.07 -19.44 -4.62
CA PRO A 281 -30.92 -18.57 -3.83
C PRO A 281 -31.59 -19.30 -2.65
N GLU A 282 -32.07 -20.53 -2.86
CA GLU A 282 -32.70 -21.38 -1.84
C GLU A 282 -31.74 -21.79 -0.71
N LEU A 283 -30.44 -21.83 -1.01
CA LEU A 283 -29.37 -22.05 -0.03
C LEU A 283 -28.95 -20.77 0.70
N GLY A 284 -29.65 -19.65 0.46
CA GLY A 284 -29.34 -18.34 1.04
C GLY A 284 -28.37 -17.50 0.21
N GLY A 285 -28.09 -17.88 -1.05
CA GLY A 285 -27.27 -17.11 -1.97
C GLY A 285 -25.76 -17.12 -1.67
N LEU A 286 -25.03 -16.19 -2.29
CA LEU A 286 -23.58 -16.06 -2.09
C LEU A 286 -23.25 -15.58 -0.67
N HIS A 287 -22.40 -16.33 0.02
CA HIS A 287 -21.87 -15.94 1.33
C HIS A 287 -20.54 -15.20 1.17
N ILE A 288 -20.46 -13.99 1.72
CA ILE A 288 -19.23 -13.18 1.77
C ILE A 288 -18.58 -13.36 3.12
N LEU A 289 -17.32 -13.80 3.11
CA LEU A 289 -16.53 -13.96 4.32
C LEU A 289 -15.33 -13.00 4.26
N GLY A 290 -15.29 -12.00 5.13
CA GLY A 290 -14.11 -11.18 5.33
C GLY A 290 -13.23 -11.79 6.40
N THR A 291 -11.97 -12.12 6.09
CA THR A 291 -11.07 -12.68 7.12
C THR A 291 -10.61 -11.65 8.13
N GLU A 292 -10.74 -10.35 7.79
CA GLU A 292 -10.34 -9.17 8.56
C GLU A 292 -11.15 -7.95 8.11
N ARG A 293 -11.04 -6.86 8.86
CA ARG A 293 -11.52 -5.53 8.48
C ARG A 293 -10.34 -4.67 8.00
N HIS A 294 -10.55 -3.94 6.92
CA HIS A 294 -9.58 -2.93 6.48
C HIS A 294 -9.64 -1.70 7.39
N GLU A 295 -8.60 -0.86 7.33
CA GLU A 295 -8.65 0.48 7.95
C GLU A 295 -9.82 1.31 7.44
N SER A 296 -10.11 1.20 6.13
CA SER A 296 -11.25 1.86 5.50
C SER A 296 -12.43 0.91 5.34
N ARG A 297 -13.54 1.31 5.94
CA ARG A 297 -14.83 0.62 5.83
C ARG A 297 -15.33 0.57 4.38
N ARG A 298 -14.91 1.54 3.56
CA ARG A 298 -15.21 1.56 2.13
C ARG A 298 -14.78 0.27 1.43
N ILE A 299 -13.62 -0.28 1.77
CA ILE A 299 -13.08 -1.50 1.14
C ILE A 299 -13.88 -2.73 1.58
N ASP A 300 -14.21 -2.81 2.87
CA ASP A 300 -15.06 -3.89 3.38
C ASP A 300 -16.45 -3.88 2.75
N ASN A 301 -17.03 -2.69 2.55
CA ASN A 301 -18.31 -2.53 1.88
C ASN A 301 -18.25 -2.95 0.40
N GLN A 302 -17.09 -2.78 -0.27
CA GLN A 302 -16.92 -3.29 -1.63
C GLN A 302 -16.94 -4.82 -1.66
N LEU A 303 -16.28 -5.48 -0.70
CA LEU A 303 -16.30 -6.93 -0.56
C LEU A 303 -17.72 -7.43 -0.30
N ARG A 304 -18.39 -6.83 0.69
CA ARG A 304 -19.78 -7.12 1.05
C ARG A 304 -20.75 -6.93 -0.11
N GLY A 305 -20.57 -5.85 -0.88
CA GLY A 305 -21.38 -5.53 -2.06
C GLY A 305 -21.21 -6.50 -3.24
N ARG A 306 -20.36 -7.53 -3.12
CA ARG A 306 -20.27 -8.61 -4.12
C ARG A 306 -21.43 -9.60 -4.03
N SER A 307 -22.16 -9.63 -2.92
CA SER A 307 -23.39 -10.41 -2.72
C SER A 307 -24.63 -9.52 -2.56
N GLY A 308 -25.82 -10.09 -2.75
CA GLY A 308 -27.10 -9.39 -2.65
C GLY A 308 -27.41 -8.48 -3.85
N ARG A 309 -26.97 -8.89 -5.05
CA ARG A 309 -27.12 -8.10 -6.27
C ARG A 309 -28.55 -8.19 -6.78
N GLN A 310 -29.12 -7.07 -7.26
CA GLN A 310 -30.50 -7.03 -7.78
C GLN A 310 -31.56 -7.66 -6.85
N GLY A 311 -31.36 -7.59 -5.53
CA GLY A 311 -32.28 -8.19 -4.55
C GLY A 311 -32.10 -9.69 -4.35
N ASP A 312 -31.01 -10.26 -4.85
CA ASP A 312 -30.63 -11.65 -4.59
C ASP A 312 -30.46 -11.91 -3.09
N MET A 313 -30.74 -13.15 -2.69
CA MET A 313 -30.36 -13.63 -1.37
C MET A 313 -28.83 -13.65 -1.24
N GLY A 314 -28.36 -13.48 -0.02
CA GLY A 314 -26.95 -13.48 0.27
C GLY A 314 -26.70 -13.18 1.73
N SER A 315 -25.48 -13.42 2.19
CA SER A 315 -25.07 -12.92 3.50
C SER A 315 -23.62 -12.48 3.53
N SER A 316 -23.26 -11.70 4.56
CA SER A 316 -21.88 -11.33 4.83
C SER A 316 -21.52 -11.50 6.30
N ARG A 317 -20.31 -11.96 6.58
CA ARG A 317 -19.73 -12.06 7.92
C ARG A 317 -18.26 -11.67 7.89
N PHE A 318 -17.80 -10.96 8.91
CA PHE A 318 -16.41 -10.57 9.05
C PHE A 318 -15.83 -11.17 10.33
N TYR A 319 -14.64 -11.73 10.19
CA TYR A 319 -13.86 -12.32 11.26
C TYR A 319 -12.73 -11.35 11.62
N LEU A 320 -12.48 -11.19 12.91
CA LEU A 320 -11.37 -10.39 13.42
C LEU A 320 -10.66 -11.14 14.54
N SER A 321 -9.42 -10.76 14.80
CA SER A 321 -8.68 -11.15 15.99
C SER A 321 -8.09 -9.95 16.70
N LEU A 322 -7.85 -10.05 18.00
CA LEU A 322 -7.13 -9.00 18.75
C LEU A 322 -5.69 -8.78 18.29
N GLU A 323 -5.16 -9.71 17.51
CA GLU A 323 -3.84 -9.63 16.89
C GLU A 323 -3.88 -8.93 15.51
N ASP A 324 -5.07 -8.60 14.98
CA ASP A 324 -5.22 -7.89 13.71
C ASP A 324 -4.78 -6.43 13.86
N ASP A 325 -4.17 -5.86 12.81
CA ASP A 325 -3.59 -4.51 12.84
C ASP A 325 -4.61 -3.44 13.28
N LEU A 326 -5.84 -3.49 12.76
CA LEU A 326 -6.92 -2.56 13.15
C LEU A 326 -7.22 -2.61 14.65
N LEU A 327 -7.28 -3.82 15.24
CA LEU A 327 -7.58 -3.99 16.66
C LEU A 327 -6.36 -3.80 17.55
N ARG A 328 -5.14 -4.03 17.06
CA ARG A 328 -3.91 -3.71 17.79
C ARG A 328 -3.72 -2.21 17.95
N ILE A 329 -4.00 -1.42 16.91
CA ILE A 329 -3.81 0.03 16.94
C ILE A 329 -4.89 0.71 17.80
N PHE A 330 -6.13 0.18 17.86
CA PHE A 330 -7.26 0.87 18.47
C PHE A 330 -7.97 0.11 19.61
N GLY A 331 -7.68 -1.18 19.79
CA GLY A 331 -8.31 -2.08 20.77
C GLY A 331 -7.50 -2.30 22.05
N SER A 332 -6.26 -1.84 22.14
CA SER A 332 -5.40 -2.06 23.32
C SER A 332 -5.96 -1.41 24.59
N ASP A 333 -6.45 -0.18 24.52
CA ASP A 333 -6.72 0.61 25.74
C ASP A 333 -8.14 0.44 26.28
N LYS A 334 -9.10 0.02 25.44
CA LYS A 334 -10.53 -0.07 25.83
C LYS A 334 -11.17 -1.44 25.61
N ILE A 335 -10.72 -2.21 24.62
CA ILE A 335 -11.33 -3.50 24.26
C ILE A 335 -10.71 -4.62 25.10
N SER A 336 -9.37 -4.61 25.26
CA SER A 336 -8.65 -5.62 26.05
C SER A 336 -9.13 -5.77 27.50
N PRO A 337 -9.37 -4.69 28.28
CA PRO A 337 -9.87 -4.80 29.66
C PRO A 337 -11.31 -5.30 29.74
N LEU A 338 -12.14 -4.98 28.75
CA LEU A 338 -13.53 -5.44 28.67
C LEU A 338 -13.56 -6.94 28.35
N MET A 339 -12.71 -7.40 27.43
CA MET A 339 -12.61 -8.80 27.02
C MET A 339 -12.02 -9.71 28.11
N ALA A 340 -11.00 -9.22 28.83
CA ALA A 340 -10.48 -9.93 30.01
C ALA A 340 -11.53 -10.10 31.12
N ARG A 341 -12.49 -9.17 31.23
CA ARG A 341 -13.57 -9.19 32.23
C ARG A 341 -14.77 -10.03 31.80
N LEU A 342 -14.99 -10.17 30.49
CA LEU A 342 -16.02 -11.02 29.89
C LEU A 342 -15.62 -12.51 29.86
N GLY A 343 -14.39 -12.85 30.23
CA GLY A 343 -13.95 -14.24 30.39
C GLY A 343 -13.99 -15.02 29.07
N MET A 344 -13.37 -14.49 28.01
CA MET A 344 -13.20 -15.26 26.77
C MET A 344 -12.43 -16.55 27.08
N GLU A 345 -13.14 -17.68 27.00
CA GLU A 345 -12.54 -19.01 26.99
C GLU A 345 -11.82 -19.23 25.65
N ASP A 346 -10.76 -20.04 25.64
CA ASP A 346 -10.02 -20.35 24.43
C ASP A 346 -10.97 -20.91 23.35
N GLY A 347 -10.92 -20.32 22.15
CA GLY A 347 -11.78 -20.69 21.02
C GLY A 347 -13.21 -20.11 21.00
N GLN A 348 -13.67 -19.38 22.02
CA GLN A 348 -15.01 -18.74 21.99
C GLN A 348 -14.97 -17.34 21.38
N PRO A 349 -15.73 -17.06 20.31
CA PRO A 349 -15.82 -15.72 19.75
C PRO A 349 -16.74 -14.81 20.56
N ILE A 350 -16.51 -13.51 20.43
CA ILE A 350 -17.50 -12.49 20.79
C ILE A 350 -18.23 -12.07 19.51
N GLU A 351 -19.54 -12.33 19.46
CA GLU A 351 -20.45 -11.88 18.41
C GLU A 351 -21.54 -11.00 19.04
N HIS A 352 -21.41 -9.68 18.92
CA HIS A 352 -22.42 -8.75 19.44
C HIS A 352 -22.45 -7.44 18.65
N ALA A 353 -23.65 -6.92 18.38
CA ALA A 353 -23.84 -5.69 17.58
C ALA A 353 -23.09 -4.47 18.15
N MET A 354 -22.96 -4.38 19.48
CA MET A 354 -22.17 -3.32 20.15
C MET A 354 -20.69 -3.36 19.77
N VAL A 355 -20.14 -4.56 19.61
CA VAL A 355 -18.72 -4.77 19.27
C VAL A 355 -18.49 -4.38 17.80
N SER A 356 -19.37 -4.81 16.89
CA SER A 356 -19.29 -4.40 15.48
C SER A 356 -19.43 -2.87 15.32
N LYS A 357 -20.26 -2.23 16.16
CA LYS A 357 -20.35 -0.76 16.20
C LYS A 357 -19.06 -0.10 16.71
N ALA A 358 -18.38 -0.71 17.68
CA ALA A 358 -17.09 -0.23 18.18
C ALA A 358 -16.01 -0.32 17.09
N VAL A 359 -15.96 -1.43 16.34
CA VAL A 359 -15.06 -1.59 15.17
C VAL A 359 -15.35 -0.53 14.11
N ALA A 360 -16.61 -0.33 13.75
CA ALA A 360 -17.00 0.71 12.78
C ALA A 360 -16.60 2.13 13.22
N ASN A 361 -16.69 2.43 14.52
CA ASN A 361 -16.24 3.71 15.07
C ASN A 361 -14.71 3.84 15.03
N ALA A 362 -13.98 2.74 15.25
CA ALA A 362 -12.52 2.73 15.12
C ALA A 362 -12.13 3.04 13.67
N GLN A 363 -12.70 2.34 12.69
CA GLN A 363 -12.49 2.59 11.25
C GLN A 363 -12.74 4.04 10.87
N LYS A 364 -13.88 4.62 11.28
CA LYS A 364 -14.19 6.04 11.01
C LYS A 364 -13.11 7.00 11.55
N LYS A 365 -12.53 6.67 12.70
CA LYS A 365 -11.45 7.46 13.31
C LYS A 365 -10.14 7.34 12.53
N VAL A 366 -9.83 6.14 12.02
CA VAL A 366 -8.68 5.91 11.13
C VAL A 366 -8.85 6.65 9.81
N GLU A 367 -10.04 6.55 9.20
CA GLU A 367 -10.37 7.23 7.95
C GLU A 367 -10.20 8.74 8.07
N ALA A 368 -10.73 9.35 9.15
CA ALA A 368 -10.57 10.78 9.42
C ALA A 368 -9.09 11.18 9.58
N HIS A 369 -8.32 10.39 10.34
CA HIS A 369 -6.89 10.66 10.52
C HIS A 369 -6.11 10.56 9.20
N ASN A 370 -6.37 9.52 8.41
CA ASN A 370 -5.77 9.33 7.09
C ASN A 370 -6.21 10.42 6.10
N PHE A 371 -7.44 10.92 6.21
CA PHE A 371 -7.92 12.04 5.40
C PHE A 371 -7.18 13.34 5.74
N ASP A 372 -6.97 13.66 7.02
CA ASP A 372 -6.21 14.84 7.44
C ASP A 372 -4.76 14.80 6.92
N ILE A 373 -4.09 13.66 7.04
CA ILE A 373 -2.73 13.47 6.50
C ILE A 373 -2.73 13.70 4.98
N ARG A 374 -3.67 13.08 4.26
CA ARG A 374 -3.77 13.23 2.79
C ARG A 374 -4.06 14.66 2.37
N LYS A 375 -4.87 15.40 3.14
CA LYS A 375 -5.15 16.81 2.90
C LYS A 375 -3.87 17.65 2.99
N HIS A 376 -3.08 17.46 4.04
CA HIS A 376 -1.79 18.16 4.15
C HIS A 376 -0.84 17.77 3.02
N LEU A 377 -0.72 16.49 2.67
CA LEU A 377 0.11 16.06 1.54
C LEU A 377 -0.34 16.70 0.21
N LEU A 378 -1.64 16.86 0.02
CA LEU A 378 -2.19 17.52 -1.16
C LEU A 378 -1.84 19.02 -1.22
N GLU A 379 -1.78 19.71 -0.08
CA GLU A 379 -1.34 21.12 -0.02
C GLU A 379 0.09 21.29 -0.52
N TYR A 380 1.00 20.38 -0.16
CA TYR A 380 2.37 20.35 -0.69
C TYR A 380 2.40 20.03 -2.20
N ASP A 381 1.60 19.06 -2.63
CA ASP A 381 1.50 18.69 -4.04
C ASP A 381 0.95 19.83 -4.91
N ASP A 382 0.01 20.63 -4.39
CA ASP A 382 -0.57 21.77 -5.09
C ASP A 382 0.45 22.89 -5.33
N VAL A 383 1.43 23.06 -4.43
CA VAL A 383 2.58 23.97 -4.67
C VAL A 383 3.41 23.47 -5.86
N MET A 384 3.69 22.18 -5.90
CA MET A 384 4.44 21.57 -7.00
C MET A 384 3.68 21.61 -8.32
N ASN A 385 2.37 21.41 -8.26
CA ASN A 385 1.50 21.48 -9.42
C ASN A 385 1.47 22.89 -10.04
N ARG A 386 1.47 23.97 -9.24
CA ARG A 386 1.57 25.34 -9.77
C ARG A 386 2.86 25.58 -10.55
N GLN A 387 3.99 25.11 -10.03
CA GLN A 387 5.27 25.21 -10.75
C GLN A 387 5.23 24.42 -12.06
N ARG A 388 4.66 23.21 -12.01
CA ARG A 388 4.45 22.35 -13.20
C ARG A 388 3.62 23.08 -14.27
N GLU A 389 2.51 23.73 -13.89
CA GLU A 389 1.64 24.45 -14.83
C GLU A 389 2.36 25.58 -15.55
N VAL A 390 3.18 26.37 -14.83
CA VAL A 390 3.99 27.45 -15.42
C VAL A 390 4.99 26.88 -16.42
N LEU A 391 5.76 25.87 -16.02
CA LEU A 391 6.77 25.24 -16.88
C LEU A 391 6.14 24.59 -18.12
N TYR A 392 5.01 23.90 -17.97
CA TYR A 392 4.31 23.25 -19.09
C TYR A 392 3.62 24.25 -20.02
N THR A 393 3.27 25.44 -19.53
CA THR A 393 2.75 26.53 -20.36
C THR A 393 3.88 27.17 -21.16
N LEU A 394 4.99 27.55 -20.51
CA LEU A 394 6.19 28.05 -21.19
C LEU A 394 6.71 27.07 -22.25
N ARG A 395 6.78 25.78 -21.91
CA ARG A 395 7.20 24.74 -22.88
C ARG A 395 6.28 24.69 -24.11
N ARG A 396 4.97 24.82 -23.92
CA ARG A 396 4.00 24.84 -25.04
C ARG A 396 4.17 26.10 -25.89
N GLU A 397 4.41 27.25 -25.27
CA GLU A 397 4.69 28.49 -25.98
C GLU A 397 5.94 28.35 -26.85
N ILE A 398 7.05 27.84 -26.32
CA ILE A 398 8.30 27.64 -27.07
C ILE A 398 8.06 26.73 -28.30
N ILE A 399 7.45 25.55 -28.09
CA ILE A 399 7.19 24.59 -29.16
C ILE A 399 6.27 25.16 -30.26
N ASN A 400 5.31 26.01 -29.88
CA ASN A 400 4.39 26.63 -30.83
C ASN A 400 5.01 27.86 -31.52
N THR A 401 6.04 28.47 -30.94
CA THR A 401 6.74 29.63 -31.52
C THR A 401 7.61 29.21 -32.71
N ASP A 402 8.19 28.02 -32.68
CA ASP A 402 9.02 27.47 -33.78
C ASP A 402 8.20 26.99 -35.01
N ASN A 403 6.86 27.04 -34.93
CA ASN A 403 5.94 26.66 -36.02
C ASN A 403 5.25 27.86 -36.69
N ALA A 404 5.66 29.10 -36.37
CA ALA A 404 5.07 30.34 -36.89
C ALA A 404 5.95 31.05 -37.92
#